data_AF-A0A8T6SQV2-F1
#
_entry.id   AF-A0A8T6SQV2-F1
#
_cell.length_a   1.000
_cell.length_b   1.000
_cell.length_c   1.000
_cell.angle_alpha   90.00
_cell.angle_beta   90.00
_cell.angle_gamma   90.00
#
_symmetry.space_group_name_H-M   'P 1'
#
loop_
_entity.id
_entity.type
_entity.pdbx_description
1 polymer ?
#
loop_
_entity_poly.entity_id
_entity_poly.type
_entity_poly.pdbx_seq_one_letter_code
_entity_poly.pdbx_strand_id
1 'polypeptide(L)' 'MARRKSKVKDKWREKRWVTVTAPDAFNNVPVAYVPVTDDENASGRVVEVTLYDILKGDPSQHQYKIYFQIDKV' A
#
# COMPACT_ATOMS: atom_id res chain seq x y z
N MET A 1 29.77 10.72 32.21
CA MET A 1 29.74 10.94 30.75
C MET A 1 28.29 11.16 30.32
N ALA A 2 27.94 12.36 29.85
CA ALA A 2 26.57 12.64 29.41
C ALA A 2 26.25 11.81 28.16
N ARG A 3 25.25 10.93 28.25
CA ARG A 3 24.78 10.11 27.14
C ARG A 3 24.29 11.08 26.04
N ARG A 4 25.01 11.20 24.93
CA ARG A 4 24.56 11.97 23.75
C ARG A 4 23.17 11.44 23.38
N LYS A 5 22.14 12.26 23.62
CA LYS A 5 20.77 11.98 23.19
C LYS A 5 20.84 11.93 21.66
N SER A 6 20.80 10.73 21.10
CA SER A 6 20.71 10.54 19.64
C SER A 6 19.57 11.42 19.13
N LYS A 7 19.83 12.23 18.09
CA LYS A 7 18.76 12.98 17.41
C LYS A 7 17.73 11.94 16.97
N VAL A 8 16.52 12.03 17.52
CA VAL A 8 15.40 11.21 17.07
C VAL A 8 15.17 11.55 15.61
N LYS A 9 15.57 10.65 14.71
CA LYS A 9 15.34 10.79 13.28
C LYS A 9 13.82 10.76 13.05
N ASP A 10 13.33 11.72 12.31
CA ASP A 10 11.91 11.81 11.99
C ASP A 10 11.57 10.76 10.92
N LYS A 11 11.07 9.61 11.38
CA LYS A 11 10.78 8.44 10.55
C LYS A 11 9.68 8.68 9.52
N TRP A 12 8.85 9.72 9.69
CA TRP A 12 7.78 10.04 8.74
C TRP A 12 8.31 10.78 7.53
N ARG A 13 9.31 11.65 7.72
CA ARG A 13 9.91 12.42 6.61
C ARG A 13 10.69 11.55 5.62
N GLU A 14 11.12 10.37 6.03
CA GLU A 14 11.87 9.43 5.18
C GLU A 14 10.95 8.51 4.36
N LYS A 15 9.63 8.51 4.61
CA LYS A 15 8.68 7.69 3.86
C LYS A 15 8.44 8.28 2.47
N ARG A 16 8.57 7.44 1.45
CA ARG A 16 8.08 7.70 0.10
C ARG A 16 6.66 7.18 0.01
N TRP A 17 5.80 7.89 -0.69
CA TRP A 17 4.45 7.40 -0.94
C TRP A 17 4.39 6.78 -2.32
N VAL A 18 3.84 5.57 -2.39
CA VAL A 18 3.79 4.77 -3.60
C VAL A 18 2.34 4.39 -3.88
N THR A 19 1.95 4.46 -5.15
CA THR A 19 0.66 3.98 -5.62
C THR A 19 0.78 2.51 -5.98
N VAL A 20 -0.02 1.68 -5.33
CA VAL A 20 -0.14 0.25 -5.65
C VAL A 20 -1.15 0.13 -6.77
N THR A 21 -0.75 -0.52 -7.86
CA THR A 21 -1.57 -0.76 -9.04
C THR A 21 -2.05 -2.20 -9.03
N ALA A 22 -3.30 -2.43 -9.42
CA ALA A 22 -3.84 -3.77 -9.59
C ALA A 22 -3.15 -4.50 -10.76
N PRO A 23 -3.19 -5.85 -10.79
CA PRO A 23 -2.76 -6.63 -11.94
C PRO A 23 -3.57 -6.30 -13.21
N ASP A 24 -3.03 -6.69 -14.37
CA ASP A 24 -3.64 -6.45 -15.69
C ASP A 24 -5.08 -7.01 -15.81
N ALA A 25 -5.37 -8.11 -15.11
CA ALA A 25 -6.71 -8.69 -15.02
C ALA A 25 -7.78 -7.73 -14.48
N PHE A 26 -7.38 -6.68 -13.75
CA PHE A 26 -8.24 -5.64 -13.19
C PHE A 26 -7.98 -4.28 -13.84
N ASN A 27 -7.49 -4.27 -15.09
CA ASN A 27 -7.30 -3.06 -15.89
C ASN A 27 -6.30 -2.05 -15.29
N ASN A 28 -5.31 -2.54 -14.54
CA ASN A 28 -4.25 -1.73 -13.92
C ASN A 28 -4.78 -0.52 -13.11
N VAL A 29 -5.90 -0.72 -12.41
CA VAL A 29 -6.54 0.34 -11.60
C VAL A 29 -5.69 0.61 -10.35
N PRO A 30 -5.48 1.87 -9.95
CA PRO A 30 -4.82 2.19 -8.69
C PRO A 30 -5.69 1.74 -7.51
N VAL A 31 -5.14 0.88 -6.65
CA VAL A 31 -5.87 0.24 -5.55
C VAL A 31 -5.59 0.87 -4.19
N ALA A 32 -4.37 1.34 -3.96
CA ALA A 32 -4.00 1.93 -2.68
C ALA A 32 -2.83 2.91 -2.80
N TYR A 33 -2.72 3.78 -1.80
CA TYR A 33 -1.63 4.72 -1.64
C TYR A 33 -0.94 4.45 -0.31
N VAL A 34 0.27 3.90 -0.35
CA VAL A 34 0.93 3.33 0.82
C VAL A 34 2.27 4.02 1.05
N PRO A 35 2.57 4.42 2.30
CA PRO A 35 3.90 4.91 2.63
C PRO A 35 4.89 3.75 2.79
N VAL A 36 5.97 3.83 2.03
CA VAL A 36 7.07 2.87 1.98
C VAL A 36 8.34 3.58 2.44
N THR A 37 9.13 2.90 3.28
CA THR A 37 10.44 3.41 3.72
C THR A 37 11.55 2.86 2.81
N ASP A 38 11.52 1.54 2.52
CA ASP A 38 12.42 0.87 1.58
C ASP A 38 11.61 -0.08 0.69
N ASP A 39 12.07 -0.31 -0.55
CA ASP A 39 11.36 -1.10 -1.55
C ASP A 39 11.29 -2.59 -1.17
N GLU A 40 12.32 -3.11 -0.52
CA GLU A 40 12.32 -4.48 0.04
C GLU A 40 11.22 -4.65 1.11
N ASN A 41 11.01 -3.62 1.93
CA ASN A 41 9.99 -3.64 3.00
C ASN A 41 8.55 -3.42 2.49
N ALA A 42 8.39 -3.13 1.20
CA ALA A 42 7.09 -3.03 0.57
C ALA A 42 6.64 -4.34 -0.06
N SER A 43 7.57 -5.13 -0.61
CA SER A 43 7.27 -6.48 -1.08
C SER A 43 6.69 -7.35 0.06
N GLY A 44 5.63 -8.11 -0.24
CA GLY A 44 4.94 -8.96 0.73
C GLY A 44 3.84 -8.28 1.55
N ARG A 45 3.63 -6.96 1.42
CA ARG A 45 2.46 -6.31 2.03
C ARG A 45 1.19 -6.72 1.31
N VAL A 46 0.13 -6.94 2.09
CA VAL A 46 -1.20 -7.27 1.57
C VAL A 46 -2.15 -6.08 1.76
N VAL A 47 -2.85 -5.73 0.71
CA VAL A 47 -3.87 -4.67 0.68
C VAL A 47 -5.23 -5.30 0.47
N GLU A 48 -6.18 -5.01 1.35
CA GLU A 48 -7.58 -5.40 1.21
C GLU A 48 -8.34 -4.31 0.44
N VAL A 49 -9.07 -4.69 -0.61
CA VAL A 49 -9.92 -3.80 -1.41
C VAL A 49 -11.22 -4.52 -1.74
N THR A 50 -12.33 -3.78 -1.83
CA THR A 50 -13.60 -4.38 -2.24
C THR A 50 -13.70 -4.45 -3.76
N LEU A 51 -14.39 -5.47 -4.29
CA LEU A 51 -14.63 -5.57 -5.73
C LEU A 51 -15.37 -4.33 -6.26
N TYR A 52 -16.23 -3.73 -5.43
CA TYR A 52 -16.92 -2.49 -5.74
C TYR A 52 -15.96 -1.34 -6.04
N ASP A 53 -14.88 -1.17 -5.27
CA ASP A 53 -13.94 -0.07 -5.47
C ASP A 53 -13.20 -0.18 -6.81
N ILE A 54 -13.06 -1.41 -7.32
CA ILE A 54 -12.39 -1.71 -8.59
C ILE A 54 -13.35 -1.53 -9.78
N LEU A 55 -14.53 -2.16 -9.74
CA LEU A 55 -15.46 -2.19 -10.87
C LEU A 55 -16.45 -1.03 -10.89
N LYS A 56 -16.68 -0.37 -9.74
CA LYS A 56 -17.59 0.79 -9.56
C LYS A 56 -18.97 0.60 -10.22
N GLY A 57 -19.50 -0.61 -10.15
CA GLY A 57 -20.77 -1.00 -10.77
C GLY A 57 -21.91 -1.06 -9.75
N ASP A 58 -21.98 -2.17 -9.01
CA ASP A 58 -23.12 -2.51 -8.17
C ASP A 58 -22.80 -2.48 -6.66
N PRO A 59 -23.62 -1.83 -5.81
CA PRO A 59 -23.42 -1.79 -4.35
C PRO A 59 -23.40 -3.17 -3.69
N SER A 60 -24.03 -4.19 -4.29
CA SER A 60 -23.97 -5.56 -3.81
C SER A 60 -22.55 -6.14 -3.81
N GLN A 61 -21.61 -5.52 -4.52
CA GLN A 61 -20.23 -5.98 -4.64
C GLN A 61 -19.34 -5.61 -3.45
N HIS A 62 -19.83 -4.81 -2.50
CA HIS A 62 -19.10 -4.50 -1.25
C HIS A 62 -18.81 -5.73 -0.37
N GLN A 63 -19.59 -6.81 -0.54
CA GLN A 63 -19.37 -8.06 0.18
C GLN A 63 -18.10 -8.80 -0.25
N TYR A 64 -17.65 -8.58 -1.50
CA TYR A 64 -16.50 -9.27 -2.06
C TYR A 64 -15.23 -8.53 -1.69
N LYS A 65 -14.43 -9.15 -0.83
CA LYS A 65 -13.11 -8.66 -0.42
C LYS A 65 -12.04 -9.34 -1.25
N ILE A 66 -11.13 -8.54 -1.80
CA ILE A 66 -9.99 -8.98 -2.59
C ILE A 66 -8.72 -8.57 -1.87
N TYR A 67 -7.75 -9.47 -1.85
CA TYR A 67 -6.45 -9.27 -1.21
C TYR A 67 -5.38 -9.21 -2.28
N PHE A 68 -4.72 -8.06 -2.40
CA PHE A 68 -3.59 -7.86 -3.30
C PHE A 68 -2.29 -7.91 -2.51
N GLN A 69 -1.37 -8.78 -2.93
CA GLN A 69 -0.01 -8.78 -2.40
C GLN A 69 0.90 -7.96 -3.32
N ILE A 70 1.70 -7.06 -2.75
CA ILE A 70 2.73 -6.33 -3.48
C ILE A 70 3.88 -7.30 -3.75
N ASP A 71 4.12 -7.61 -5.03
CA ASP A 71 5.25 -8.45 -5.46
C ASP A 71 6.51 -7.61 -5.70
N LYS A 72 6.35 -6.48 -6.39
CA LYS A 72 7.45 -5.59 -6.78
C LYS A 72 7.04 -4.12 -6.64
N VAL A 73 8.00 -3.28 -6.24
CA VAL A 73 7.90 -1.81 -6.19
C VAL A 73 8.80 -1.20 -7.25
#